data_AF-A0A4R6KPD7-F1
#
_entry.id   AF-A0A4R6KPD7-F1
#
_cell.length_a   1.000
_cell.length_b   1.000
_cell.length_c   1.000
_cell.angle_alpha   90.00
_cell.angle_beta   90.00
_cell.angle_gamma   90.00
#
_symmetry.space_group_name_H-M   'P 1'
#
loop_
_entity.id
_entity.type
_entity.pdbx_description
1 polymer ?
#
loop_
_entity_poly.entity_id
_entity_poly.type
_entity_poly.pdbx_seq_one_letter_code
_entity_poly.pdbx_strand_id
1 'polypeptide(L)'
;MDLRDRLADVRRRPNLYGLTTFGEAAAFVTGMDAATEWRFLEGFREWLAAKSELGANLVWQVLVVRIAYPDEANDYWVAASHGESSEAVAVLFDELHSFLTDRETRNTE
;
A
#
# COMPACT_ATOMS: atom_id res chain seq x y z
N MET A 1 -5.39 -21.14 -2.51
CA MET A 1 -4.31 -20.14 -2.70
C MET A 1 -4.51 -19.12 -1.61
N ASP A 2 -3.53 -18.97 -0.72
CA ASP A 2 -3.63 -18.04 0.40
C ASP A 2 -3.62 -16.59 -0.10
N LEU A 3 -4.25 -15.68 0.64
CA LEU A 3 -4.33 -14.26 0.28
C LEU A 3 -2.93 -13.62 0.15
N ARG A 4 -1.98 -14.11 0.96
CA ARG A 4 -0.58 -13.67 0.97
C ARG A 4 0.20 -14.15 -0.25
N ASP A 5 -0.02 -15.39 -0.69
CA ASP A 5 0.54 -15.91 -1.94
C ASP A 5 0.09 -15.07 -3.14
N ARG A 6 -1.20 -14.70 -3.14
CA ARG A 6 -1.76 -13.83 -4.19
C ARG A 6 -1.13 -12.43 -4.14
N LEU A 7 -0.91 -11.87 -2.96
CA LEU A 7 -0.22 -10.59 -2.81
C LEU A 7 1.24 -10.66 -3.29
N ALA A 8 1.96 -11.74 -2.95
CA ALA A 8 3.34 -11.94 -3.37
C ALA A 8 3.46 -12.09 -4.89
N ASP A 9 2.49 -12.77 -5.52
CA ASP A 9 2.41 -12.92 -6.97
C ASP A 9 2.07 -11.59 -7.67
N VAL A 10 1.10 -10.83 -7.11
CA VAL A 10 0.76 -9.48 -7.57
C VAL A 10 1.95 -8.54 -7.48
N ARG A 11 2.71 -8.55 -6.36
CA ARG A 11 3.94 -7.76 -6.22
C ARG A 11 4.98 -8.14 -7.29
N ARG A 12 5.11 -9.43 -7.61
CA ARG A 12 6.10 -9.92 -8.57
C ARG A 12 5.73 -9.56 -10.01
N ARG A 13 4.43 -9.47 -10.33
CA ARG A 13 3.93 -9.21 -11.68
C ARG A 13 2.66 -8.34 -11.69
N PRO A 14 2.73 -7.08 -11.25
CA PRO A 14 1.54 -6.21 -11.14
C PRO A 14 0.83 -6.02 -12.49
N ASN A 15 1.59 -5.97 -13.59
CA ASN A 15 1.06 -5.85 -14.95
C ASN A 15 0.20 -7.05 -15.39
N LEU A 16 0.41 -8.26 -14.86
CA LEU A 16 -0.43 -9.43 -15.18
C LEU A 16 -1.82 -9.33 -14.54
N TYR A 17 -1.96 -8.52 -13.50
CA TYR A 17 -3.22 -8.26 -12.80
C TYR A 17 -3.90 -6.98 -13.31
N GLY A 18 -3.36 -6.35 -14.36
CA GLY A 18 -3.86 -5.08 -14.87
C GLY A 18 -3.65 -3.90 -13.91
N LEU A 19 -2.80 -4.04 -12.89
CA LEU A 19 -2.52 -2.98 -11.93
C LEU A 19 -1.44 -2.06 -12.49
N THR A 20 -1.84 -1.26 -13.47
CA THR A 20 -0.95 -0.30 -14.15
C THR A 20 -0.95 1.05 -13.45
N THR A 21 -2.02 1.33 -12.71
CA THR A 21 -2.24 2.60 -12.04
C THR A 21 -2.27 2.42 -10.52
N PHE A 22 -1.91 3.47 -9.79
CA PHE A 22 -2.01 3.47 -8.33
C PHE A 22 -3.46 3.30 -7.86
N GLY A 23 -4.43 3.87 -8.59
CA GLY A 23 -5.86 3.73 -8.29
C GLY A 23 -6.34 2.28 -8.34
N GLU A 24 -5.92 1.51 -9.36
CA GLU A 24 -6.24 0.09 -9.48
C GLU A 24 -5.61 -0.73 -8.35
N ALA A 25 -4.33 -0.49 -8.06
CA ALA A 25 -3.65 -1.16 -6.95
C ALA A 25 -4.32 -0.84 -5.60
N ALA A 26 -4.73 0.40 -5.39
CA ALA A 26 -5.43 0.80 -4.18
C ALA A 26 -6.81 0.13 -4.06
N ALA A 27 -7.59 0.12 -5.14
CA ALA A 27 -8.88 -0.56 -5.17
C ALA A 27 -8.74 -2.08 -4.91
N PHE A 28 -7.70 -2.71 -5.47
CA PHE A 28 -7.41 -4.12 -5.24
C PHE A 28 -7.13 -4.41 -3.75
N VAL A 29 -6.25 -3.61 -3.13
CA VAL A 29 -5.90 -3.76 -1.71
C VAL A 29 -7.10 -3.49 -0.80
N THR A 30 -7.92 -2.46 -1.10
CA THR A 30 -9.18 -2.22 -0.38
C THR A 30 -10.17 -3.39 -0.54
N GLY A 31 -10.24 -4.01 -1.71
CA GLY A 31 -11.05 -5.20 -1.92
C GLY A 31 -10.61 -6.41 -1.09
N MET A 32 -9.29 -6.59 -0.91
CA MET A 32 -8.73 -7.61 -0.02
C MET A 32 -9.08 -7.34 1.45
N ASP A 33 -8.99 -6.08 1.88
CA ASP A 33 -9.36 -5.68 3.24
C ASP A 33 -10.85 -5.92 3.52
N ALA A 34 -11.73 -5.54 2.58
CA ALA A 34 -13.16 -5.83 2.67
C ALA A 34 -13.44 -7.35 2.74
N ALA A 35 -12.69 -8.17 2.00
CA ALA A 35 -12.83 -9.63 2.03
C ALA A 35 -12.34 -10.27 3.35
N THR A 36 -11.59 -9.53 4.17
CA THR A 36 -11.02 -9.98 5.45
C THR A 36 -11.64 -9.26 6.64
N GLU A 37 -12.87 -8.76 6.49
CA GLU A 37 -13.61 -8.03 7.53
C GLU A 37 -12.86 -6.78 8.04
N TRP A 38 -12.10 -6.11 7.16
CA TRP A 38 -11.30 -4.92 7.45
C TRP A 38 -10.15 -5.14 8.45
N ARG A 39 -9.69 -6.39 8.57
CA ARG A 39 -8.60 -6.79 9.50
C ARG A 39 -7.23 -6.88 8.84
N PHE A 40 -7.17 -6.83 7.52
CA PHE A 40 -5.94 -6.99 6.76
C PHE A 40 -5.08 -5.73 6.79
N LEU A 41 -5.71 -4.56 6.67
CA LEU A 41 -5.07 -3.24 6.77
C LEU A 41 -5.13 -2.64 8.17
N GLU A 42 -5.67 -3.37 9.15
CA GLU A 42 -5.68 -2.95 10.55
C GLU A 42 -4.25 -2.68 11.05
N GLY A 43 -3.93 -1.42 11.36
CA GLY A 43 -2.58 -1.00 11.78
C GLY A 43 -1.64 -0.60 10.64
N PHE A 44 -2.04 -0.78 9.38
CA PHE A 44 -1.20 -0.45 8.22
C PHE A 44 -1.01 1.06 8.04
N ARG A 45 -2.04 1.85 8.32
CA ARG A 45 -1.95 3.31 8.27
C ARG A 45 -0.95 3.84 9.29
N GLU A 46 -1.01 3.34 10.51
CA GLU A 46 -0.12 3.71 11.62
C GLU A 46 1.32 3.33 11.30
N TRP A 47 1.52 2.17 10.67
CA TRP A 47 2.82 1.73 10.15
C TRP A 47 3.39 2.73 9.13
N LEU A 48 2.59 3.14 8.14
CA LEU A 48 3.02 4.13 7.14
C LEU A 48 3.27 5.51 7.75
N ALA A 49 2.45 5.93 8.72
CA ALA A 49 2.63 7.19 9.43
C ALA A 49 3.95 7.22 10.21
N ALA A 50 4.31 6.12 10.87
CA ALA A 50 5.58 5.99 11.57
C ALA A 50 6.80 6.12 10.64
N LYS A 51 6.68 5.63 9.39
CA LYS A 51 7.76 5.71 8.39
C LYS A 51 7.85 7.02 7.62
N SER A 52 6.72 7.72 7.46
CA SER A 52 6.65 8.93 6.65
C SER A 52 6.92 10.21 7.43
N GLU A 53 7.20 10.13 8.74
CA GLU A 53 7.29 11.27 9.68
C GLU A 53 6.03 12.18 9.68
N LEU A 54 4.95 11.69 9.08
CA LEU A 54 3.68 12.38 8.92
C LEU A 54 2.67 11.79 9.88
N GLY A 55 1.85 12.65 10.48
CA GLY A 55 0.79 12.20 11.38
C GLY A 55 -0.21 11.28 10.68
N ALA A 56 -0.80 10.33 11.42
CA ALA A 56 -1.83 9.40 10.96
C ALA A 56 -3.18 10.06 10.58
N ASN A 57 -3.19 11.38 10.40
CA ASN A 57 -4.34 12.18 9.98
C ASN A 57 -4.64 12.04 8.47
N LEU A 58 -3.75 11.41 7.72
CA LEU A 58 -3.91 11.14 6.29
C LEU A 58 -4.37 9.70 6.06
N VAL A 59 -5.16 9.50 4.99
CA VAL A 59 -5.52 8.16 4.53
C VAL A 59 -4.27 7.44 4.01
N TRP A 60 -4.21 6.11 4.15
CA TRP A 60 -3.03 5.31 3.82
C TRP A 60 -2.59 5.50 2.35
N GLN A 61 -3.53 5.72 1.43
CA GLN A 61 -3.22 5.97 0.01
C GLN A 61 -2.33 7.21 -0.16
N VAL A 62 -2.60 8.28 0.58
CA VAL A 62 -1.83 9.53 0.51
C VAL A 62 -0.45 9.34 1.15
N LEU A 63 -0.37 8.58 2.25
CA LEU A 63 0.91 8.26 2.89
C LEU A 63 1.83 7.49 1.94
N VAL A 64 1.30 6.52 1.19
CA VAL A 64 2.08 5.75 0.21
C VAL A 64 2.62 6.65 -0.91
N VAL A 65 1.78 7.51 -1.48
CA VAL A 65 2.23 8.44 -2.53
C VAL A 65 3.31 9.38 -2.02
N ARG A 66 3.21 9.85 -0.77
CA ARG A 66 4.25 10.70 -0.17
C ARG A 66 5.56 9.98 0.11
N ILE A 67 5.51 8.70 0.48
CA ILE A 67 6.73 7.89 0.63
C ILE A 67 7.38 7.65 -0.74
N ALA A 68 6.58 7.46 -1.78
CA ALA A 68 7.08 7.30 -3.15
C ALA A 68 7.67 8.61 -3.72
N TYR A 69 7.03 9.75 -3.44
CA TYR A 69 7.41 11.06 -3.97
C TYR A 69 7.63 12.09 -2.84
N PRO A 70 8.74 11.99 -2.09
CA PRO A 70 9.01 12.89 -0.98
C PRO A 70 9.23 14.35 -1.42
N ASP A 71 9.82 14.58 -2.60
CA ASP A 71 10.11 15.93 -3.14
C ASP A 71 8.87 16.62 -3.74
N GLU A 72 7.88 15.86 -4.22
CA GLU A 72 6.66 16.40 -4.87
C GLU A 72 5.47 16.51 -3.89
N ALA A 73 5.68 16.18 -2.61
CA ALA A 73 4.65 15.96 -1.58
C ALA A 73 3.79 17.17 -1.20
N ASN A 74 4.12 18.37 -1.71
CA ASN A 74 3.39 19.62 -1.43
C ASN A 74 2.22 19.86 -2.39
N ASP A 75 2.27 19.32 -3.60
CA ASP A 75 1.14 19.36 -4.52
C ASP A 75 0.23 18.17 -4.27
N TYR A 76 -0.65 18.31 -3.27
CA TYR A 76 -1.70 17.33 -2.91
C TYR A 76 -2.54 16.85 -4.12
N TRP A 77 -2.54 17.60 -5.22
CA TRP A 77 -3.24 17.31 -6.48
C TRP A 77 -2.54 16.28 -7.37
N VAL A 78 -1.25 16.00 -7.14
CA VAL A 78 -0.45 15.07 -7.96
C VAL A 78 -0.83 13.61 -7.72
N ALA A 79 -1.31 13.26 -6.52
CA ALA A 79 -1.77 11.92 -6.16
C ALA A 79 -3.00 11.45 -6.96
N ALA A 80 -3.85 12.38 -7.40
CA ALA A 80 -5.05 12.09 -8.20
C ALA A 80 -4.77 12.07 -9.71
N SER A 81 -3.68 12.72 -10.16
CA SER A 81 -3.36 12.87 -11.59
C SER A 81 -2.38 11.84 -12.12
N HIS A 82 -1.72 11.08 -11.24
CA HIS A 82 -0.83 9.99 -11.64
C HIS A 82 -1.62 8.73 -11.98
N GLY A 83 -2.25 8.76 -13.14
CA GLY A 83 -2.83 7.58 -13.78
C GLY A 83 -1.81 6.48 -14.07
N GLU A 84 -0.50 6.70 -13.90
CA GLU A 84 0.55 5.73 -14.30
C GLU A 84 1.72 5.63 -13.30
N SER A 85 1.50 5.90 -12.00
CA SER A 85 2.59 5.81 -11.00
C SER A 85 2.97 4.37 -10.66
N SER A 86 3.81 3.76 -11.48
CA SER A 86 4.43 2.45 -11.20
C SER A 86 5.27 2.47 -9.91
N GLU A 87 5.86 3.61 -9.55
CA GLU A 87 6.65 3.76 -8.32
C GLU A 87 5.78 3.73 -7.05
N ALA A 88 4.66 4.44 -7.03
CA ALA A 88 3.71 4.37 -5.91
C ALA A 88 3.11 2.97 -5.73
N VAL A 89 2.88 2.26 -6.84
CA VAL A 89 2.46 0.84 -6.81
C VAL A 89 3.55 -0.04 -6.19
N ALA A 90 4.81 0.15 -6.57
CA ALA A 90 5.93 -0.60 -5.99
C ALA A 90 6.06 -0.34 -4.48
N VAL A 91 6.01 0.93 -4.06
CA VAL A 91 6.06 1.32 -2.63
C VAL A 91 4.89 0.73 -1.85
N LEU A 92 3.67 0.75 -2.40
CA LEU A 92 2.51 0.13 -1.77
C LEU A 92 2.76 -1.34 -1.42
N PHE A 93 3.21 -2.13 -2.40
CA PHE A 93 3.41 -3.56 -2.21
C PHE A 93 4.64 -3.88 -1.34
N ASP A 94 5.67 -3.05 -1.38
CA ASP A 94 6.85 -3.22 -0.52
C ASP A 94 6.52 -2.95 0.95
N GLU A 95 5.83 -1.85 1.23
CA GLU A 95 5.41 -1.48 2.58
C GLU A 95 4.40 -2.47 3.14
N LEU A 96 3.45 -2.93 2.32
CA LEU A 96 2.48 -3.94 2.73
C LEU A 96 3.15 -5.28 3.04
N HIS A 97 4.16 -5.68 2.25
CA HIS A 97 4.94 -6.89 2.54
C HIS A 97 5.74 -6.76 3.84
N SER A 98 6.39 -5.62 4.05
CA SER A 98 7.14 -5.32 5.28
C SER A 98 6.22 -5.36 6.50
N PHE A 99 5.06 -4.72 6.42
CA PHE A 99 4.04 -4.72 7.48
C PHE A 99 3.55 -6.13 7.84
N LEU A 100 3.22 -6.94 6.83
CA LEU A 100 2.75 -8.32 7.05
C LEU A 100 3.84 -9.23 7.63
N THR A 101 5.10 -9.01 7.24
CA THR A 101 6.25 -9.75 7.77
C THR A 101 6.47 -9.42 9.24
N ASP A 102 6.48 -8.13 9.58
CA ASP A 102 6.63 -7.65 10.94
C ASP A 102 5.48 -8.10 11.87
N ARG A 103 4.24 -8.08 11.37
CA ARG A 103 3.07 -8.58 12.10
C ARG A 103 3.16 -10.09 12.39
N GLU A 104 3.72 -10.87 11.48
CA GLU A 104 3.93 -12.31 11.67
C GLU A 104 5.02 -12.60 12.71
N THR A 105 6.12 -11.83 12.69
CA THR A 105 7.16 -11.89 13.72
C THR A 105 6.57 -11.60 15.10
N ARG A 106 5.79 -10.52 15.23
CA ARG A 106 5.13 -10.13 16.48
C ARG A 106 4.05 -11.11 16.98
N ASN A 107 3.49 -11.94 16.11
CA ASN A 107 2.48 -12.94 16.48
C ASN A 107 3.07 -14.31 16.83
N THR A 108 4.38 -14.49 16.61
CA THR A 108 5.12 -15.73 16.91
C THR A 108 5.90 -15.64 18.23
N GLU A 109 6.04 -14.43 18.79
CA GLU A 109 6.61 -14.13 20.12
C GLU A 109 5.54 -14.12 21.21
#